data_AF-A0A968WEN6-F1
#
_entry.id   AF-A0A968WEN6-F1
#
_cell.length_a   1.000
_cell.length_b   1.000
_cell.length_c   1.000
_cell.angle_alpha   90.00
_cell.angle_beta   90.00
_cell.angle_gamma   90.00
#
_symmetry.space_group_name_H-M   'P 1'
#
loop_
_entity.id
_entity.type
_entity.pdbx_description
1 polymer ?
#
loop_
_entity_poly.entity_id
_entity_poly.type
_entity_poly.pdbx_seq_one_letter_code
_entity_poly.pdbx_strand_id
1 'polypeptide(L)'
;MKTLSKPNTKNQIINTRPEIELLLCCLNPDINDAITERIKTLVKQNIDWQYLTQTADRHGVLSLMYSRFNSICPEAIPEPVLNQWRKNFQAVAQRNLFLTGELVNLLKLLKQQNIVALPYKGPVLATFNL
;
A
#
# COMPACT_ATOMS: atom_id res chain seq x y z
N MET A 1 11.78 -31.68 -12.86
CA MET A 1 11.78 -30.24 -13.20
C MET A 1 12.67 -29.55 -12.17
N LYS A 2 13.88 -29.10 -12.55
CA LYS A 2 14.79 -28.40 -11.63
C LYS A 2 14.21 -27.01 -11.40
N THR A 3 13.76 -26.71 -10.19
CA THR A 3 13.38 -25.36 -9.81
C THR A 3 14.62 -24.48 -9.92
N LEU A 4 14.46 -23.31 -10.55
CA LEU A 4 15.49 -22.28 -10.53
C LEU A 4 15.82 -21.99 -9.06
N SER A 5 17.09 -22.13 -8.69
CA SER A 5 17.59 -21.73 -7.37
C SER A 5 17.16 -20.29 -7.12
N LYS A 6 16.62 -20.02 -5.92
CA LYS A 6 16.24 -18.67 -5.50
C LYS A 6 17.38 -17.71 -5.89
N PRO A 7 17.11 -16.62 -6.64
CA PRO A 7 18.15 -15.64 -6.89
C PRO A 7 18.71 -15.23 -5.53
N ASN A 8 20.02 -15.40 -5.37
CA ASN A 8 20.73 -14.94 -4.20
C ASN A 8 20.76 -13.42 -4.28
N THR A 9 19.64 -12.80 -3.89
CA THR A 9 19.48 -11.35 -3.81
C THR A 9 20.26 -10.86 -2.59
N LYS A 10 21.58 -11.03 -2.61
CA LYS A 10 22.46 -10.16 -1.85
C LYS A 10 22.11 -8.76 -2.33
N ASN A 11 21.47 -7.99 -1.44
CA ASN A 11 21.14 -6.58 -1.61
C ASN A 11 22.18 -5.91 -2.50
N GLN A 12 21.85 -5.75 -3.79
CA GLN A 12 22.49 -4.71 -4.55
C GLN A 12 22.12 -3.46 -3.78
N ILE A 13 23.11 -2.79 -3.21
CA ILE A 13 22.94 -1.48 -2.61
C ILE A 13 22.59 -0.59 -3.79
N ILE A 14 21.31 -0.56 -4.16
CA ILE A 14 20.82 0.42 -5.10
C ILE A 14 21.10 1.72 -4.38
N ASN A 15 21.88 2.60 -5.01
CA ASN A 15 22.09 3.96 -4.52
C ASN A 15 20.79 4.74 -4.73
N THR A 16 19.73 4.25 -4.10
CA THR A 16 18.38 4.78 -4.16
C THR A 16 18.30 5.93 -3.21
N ARG A 17 17.69 7.01 -3.69
CA ARG A 17 17.27 8.12 -2.85
C ARG A 17 16.58 7.57 -1.58
N PRO A 18 16.79 8.20 -0.41
CA PRO A 18 16.23 7.70 0.85
C PRO A 18 14.70 7.58 0.79
N GLU A 19 14.02 8.38 -0.02
CA GLU A 19 12.57 8.25 -0.25
C GLU A 19 12.18 6.92 -0.92
N ILE A 20 12.98 6.43 -1.87
CA ILE A 20 12.69 5.16 -2.54
C ILE A 20 12.94 3.99 -1.60
N GLU A 21 14.03 4.04 -0.84
CA GLU A 21 14.31 3.02 0.16
C GLU A 21 13.20 2.99 1.23
N LEU A 22 12.80 4.17 1.70
CA LEU A 22 11.73 4.33 2.68
C LEU A 22 10.40 3.78 2.14
N LEU A 23 10.06 4.08 0.88
CA LEU A 23 8.89 3.51 0.22
C LEU A 23 8.97 1.98 0.19
N LEU A 24 10.09 1.41 -0.25
CA LEU A 24 10.27 -0.06 -0.31
C LEU A 24 10.15 -0.72 1.07
N CYS A 25 10.71 -0.10 2.12
CA CYS A 25 10.54 -0.56 3.49
C CYS A 25 9.05 -0.59 3.90
N CYS A 26 8.27 0.43 3.53
CA CYS A 26 6.84 0.44 3.79
C CYS A 26 6.08 -0.65 3.01
N LEU A 27 6.52 -1.00 1.81
CA LEU A 27 5.83 -2.00 0.97
C LEU A 27 6.16 -3.45 1.34
N ASN A 28 7.16 -3.69 2.20
CA ASN A 28 7.53 -5.04 2.59
C ASN A 28 6.40 -5.72 3.39
N PRO A 29 5.87 -6.88 2.97
CA PRO A 29 4.83 -7.61 3.70
C PRO A 29 5.29 -8.09 5.08
N ASP A 30 6.53 -8.56 5.18
CA ASP A 30 7.11 -9.18 6.38
C ASP A 30 7.74 -8.12 7.28
N ILE A 31 6.90 -7.35 7.98
CA ILE A 31 7.38 -6.39 8.97
C ILE A 31 8.06 -7.13 10.12
N ASN A 32 9.30 -6.71 10.39
CA ASN A 32 10.05 -7.08 11.57
C ASN A 32 10.67 -5.85 12.22
N ASP A 33 11.28 -6.05 13.38
CA ASP A 33 11.91 -4.96 14.14
C ASP A 33 13.02 -4.26 13.33
N ALA A 34 13.77 -5.00 12.50
CA ALA A 34 14.83 -4.43 11.69
C ALA A 34 14.31 -3.44 10.64
N ILE A 35 13.21 -3.75 9.95
CA ILE A 35 12.57 -2.84 8.97
C ILE A 35 11.97 -1.64 9.70
N THR A 36 11.36 -1.86 10.86
CA THR A 36 10.77 -0.78 11.68
C THR A 36 11.82 0.23 12.10
N GLU A 37 12.97 -0.25 12.60
CA GLU A 37 14.10 0.61 12.96
C GLU A 37 14.74 1.28 11.73
N ARG A 38 14.76 0.60 10.57
CA ARG A 38 15.21 1.21 9.32
C ARG A 38 14.33 2.37 8.89
N ILE A 39 13.01 2.22 8.96
CA ILE A 39 12.05 3.30 8.68
C ILE A 39 12.29 4.49 9.62
N LYS A 40 12.36 4.25 10.94
CA LYS A 40 12.63 5.31 11.92
C LYS A 40 13.97 6.03 11.68
N THR A 41 14.98 5.30 11.19
CA THR A 41 16.29 5.88 10.86
C THR A 41 16.23 6.73 9.58
N LEU A 42 15.54 6.25 8.55
CA LEU A 42 15.41 6.96 7.27
C LEU A 42 14.61 8.25 7.43
N VAL A 43 13.53 8.25 8.21
CA VAL A 43 12.69 9.44 8.41
C VAL A 43 13.44 10.58 9.11
N LYS A 44 14.48 10.29 9.90
CA LYS A 44 15.34 11.31 10.52
C LYS A 44 16.26 12.03 9.54
N GLN A 45 16.35 11.55 8.29
CA GLN A 45 17.12 12.20 7.23
C GLN A 45 16.30 13.33 6.59
N ASN A 46 16.92 14.08 5.69
CA ASN A 46 16.23 15.12 4.93
C ASN A 46 15.37 14.50 3.82
N ILE A 47 14.15 14.06 4.17
CA ILE A 47 13.19 13.43 3.26
C ILE A 47 12.45 14.47 2.43
N ASP A 48 12.49 14.31 1.11
CA ASP A 48 11.60 15.00 0.19
C ASP A 48 10.20 14.36 0.22
N TRP A 49 9.37 14.84 1.14
CA TRP A 49 8.00 14.35 1.32
C TRP A 49 7.13 14.51 0.07
N GLN A 50 7.40 15.52 -0.76
CA GLN A 50 6.65 15.74 -1.98
C GLN A 50 7.00 14.66 -3.01
N TYR A 51 8.29 14.39 -3.22
CA TYR A 51 8.74 13.32 -4.11
C TYR A 51 8.24 11.94 -3.66
N LEU A 52 8.33 11.65 -2.35
CA LEU A 52 7.81 10.40 -1.78
C LEU A 52 6.31 10.25 -2.06
N THR A 53 5.52 11.30 -1.79
CA THR A 53 4.07 11.30 -2.01
C THR A 53 3.73 11.07 -3.48
N GLN A 54 4.37 11.80 -4.39
CA GLN A 54 4.11 11.66 -5.84
C GLN A 54 4.51 10.28 -6.37
N THR A 55 5.59 9.71 -5.85
CA THR A 55 6.06 8.38 -6.24
C THR A 55 5.10 7.31 -5.74
N ALA A 56 4.70 7.38 -4.47
CA ALA A 56 3.74 6.44 -3.88
C ALA A 56 2.37 6.50 -4.57
N ASP A 57 1.90 7.70 -4.93
CA ASP A 57 0.66 7.89 -5.68
C ASP A 57 0.74 7.31 -7.10
N ARG A 58 1.82 7.60 -7.83
CA ARG A 58 2.08 7.04 -9.17
C ARG A 58 2.06 5.50 -9.18
N HIS A 59 2.60 4.87 -8.14
CA HIS A 59 2.61 3.42 -8.01
C HIS A 59 1.33 2.84 -7.38
N GLY A 60 0.36 3.67 -6.99
CA GLY A 60 -0.89 3.22 -6.39
C GLY A 60 -0.74 2.66 -4.97
N VAL A 61 0.33 3.01 -4.27
CA VAL A 61 0.69 2.46 -2.94
C VAL A 61 0.62 3.50 -1.83
N LEU A 62 0.14 4.71 -2.11
CA LEU A 62 0.04 5.80 -1.13
C LEU A 62 -0.74 5.39 0.13
N SER A 63 -1.89 4.72 -0.04
CA SER A 63 -2.71 4.25 1.08
C SER A 63 -2.00 3.21 1.95
N LEU A 64 -1.24 2.30 1.34
CA LEU A 64 -0.46 1.29 2.06
C LEU A 64 0.68 1.96 2.84
N MET A 65 1.40 2.87 2.18
CA MET A 65 2.46 3.66 2.80
C MET A 65 1.93 4.50 3.98
N TYR A 66 0.79 5.17 3.83
CA TYR A 66 0.14 5.92 4.91
C TYR A 66 -0.17 5.03 6.12
N SER A 67 -0.81 3.87 5.90
CA SER A 67 -1.15 2.94 6.99
C SER A 67 0.11 2.50 7.76
N ARG A 68 1.20 2.23 7.04
CA ARG A 68 2.50 1.84 7.62
C ARG A 68 3.10 2.93 8.48
N PHE A 69 3.15 4.15 7.96
CA PHE A 69 3.66 5.28 8.72
C PHE A 69 2.81 5.59 9.96
N ASN A 70 1.50 5.58 9.80
CA ASN A 70 0.56 5.85 10.89
C ASN A 70 0.69 4.81 12.03
N SER A 71 1.13 3.58 11.74
CA SER A 71 1.42 2.57 12.78
C SER A 71 2.82 2.67 13.41
N ILE A 72 3.82 3.18 12.68
CA ILE A 72 5.23 3.09 13.11
C ILE A 72 5.75 4.39 13.71
N CYS A 73 5.50 5.53 13.06
CA CYS A 73 6.06 6.82 13.44
C CYS A 73 5.24 8.01 12.87
N PRO A 74 3.96 8.16 13.23
CA PRO A 74 3.14 9.28 12.76
C PRO A 74 3.72 10.66 13.12
N GLU A 75 4.42 10.76 14.26
CA GLU A 75 5.03 11.98 14.78
C GLU A 75 6.20 12.50 13.93
N ALA A 76 6.78 11.65 13.08
CA ALA A 76 7.97 11.98 12.32
C ALA A 76 7.65 12.62 10.95
N ILE A 77 6.36 12.75 10.62
CA ILE A 77 5.86 13.29 9.35
C ILE A 77 5.30 14.69 9.58
N PRO A 78 5.61 15.67 8.71
CA PRO A 78 4.97 16.99 8.78
C PRO A 78 3.45 16.90 8.74
N GLU A 79 2.78 17.58 9.66
CA GLU A 79 1.31 17.53 9.80
C GLU A 79 0.54 17.81 8.50
N PRO A 80 0.93 18.78 7.64
CA PRO A 80 0.24 19.01 6.37
C PRO A 80 0.30 17.81 5.43
N VAL A 81 1.44 17.12 5.39
CA VAL A 81 1.67 15.92 4.56
C VAL A 81 0.82 14.76 5.10
N LEU A 82 0.84 14.54 6.42
CA LEU A 82 0.06 13.49 7.06
C LEU A 82 -1.45 13.69 6.83
N ASN A 83 -1.93 14.92 6.95
CA ASN A 83 -3.33 15.28 6.69
C ASN A 83 -3.72 15.06 5.22
N GLN A 84 -2.83 15.37 4.27
CA GLN A 84 -3.04 15.07 2.86
C GLN A 84 -3.18 13.56 2.61
N TRP A 85 -2.27 12.76 3.17
CA TRP A 85 -2.31 11.31 3.03
C TRP A 85 -3.56 10.70 3.66
N ARG A 86 -3.97 11.19 4.84
CA ARG A 86 -5.20 10.77 5.51
C ARG A 86 -6.44 11.03 4.65
N LYS A 87 -6.53 12.22 4.04
CA LYS A 87 -7.65 12.57 3.13
C LYS A 87 -7.69 11.64 1.92
N ASN A 88 -6.53 11.37 1.29
CA ASN A 88 -6.44 10.46 0.17
C ASN A 88 -6.84 9.02 0.56
N PHE A 89 -6.36 8.55 1.71
CA PHE A 89 -6.71 7.23 2.25
C PHE A 89 -8.23 7.11 2.46
N GLN A 90 -8.85 8.11 3.09
CA GLN A 90 -10.29 8.14 3.32
C GLN A 90 -11.09 8.19 2.01
N ALA A 91 -10.66 8.99 1.03
CA ALA A 91 -11.31 9.07 -0.27
C ALA A 91 -11.26 7.73 -1.03
N VAL A 92 -10.11 7.05 -1.01
CA VAL A 92 -9.94 5.71 -1.59
C VAL A 92 -10.84 4.70 -0.88
N ALA A 93 -10.87 4.71 0.46
CA ALA A 93 -11.72 3.82 1.24
C ALA A 93 -13.22 4.02 0.94
N GLN A 94 -13.68 5.27 0.91
CA GLN A 94 -15.07 5.61 0.56
C GLN A 94 -15.44 5.15 -0.84
N ARG A 95 -14.58 5.40 -1.83
CA ARG A 95 -14.80 4.94 -3.21
C ARG A 95 -14.86 3.42 -3.29
N ASN A 96 -13.97 2.71 -2.59
CA ASN A 96 -13.96 1.25 -2.60
C ASN A 96 -15.22 0.67 -1.94
N LEU A 97 -15.69 1.26 -0.85
CA LEU A 97 -16.94 0.86 -0.20
C LEU A 97 -18.14 1.09 -1.12
N PHE A 98 -18.22 2.24 -1.78
CA PHE A 98 -19.26 2.54 -2.76
C PHE A 98 -19.27 1.51 -3.90
N LEU A 99 -18.13 1.27 -4.54
CA LEU A 99 -18.01 0.29 -5.63
C LEU A 99 -18.34 -1.14 -5.17
N THR A 100 -18.03 -1.48 -3.92
CA THR A 100 -18.38 -2.78 -3.33
C THR A 100 -19.90 -2.91 -3.16
N GLY A 101 -20.57 -1.85 -2.72
CA GLY A 101 -22.04 -1.80 -2.66
C GLY A 101 -22.67 -2.02 -4.04
N GLU A 102 -22.17 -1.32 -5.05
CA GLU A 102 -22.65 -1.47 -6.43
C GLU A 102 -22.38 -2.88 -6.99
N LEU A 103 -21.22 -3.46 -6.70
CA LEU A 103 -20.93 -4.84 -7.06
C LEU A 103 -21.95 -5.82 -6.45
N VAL A 104 -22.27 -5.66 -5.16
CA VAL A 104 -23.27 -6.48 -4.48
C VAL A 104 -24.65 -6.32 -5.14
N ASN A 105 -25.03 -5.10 -5.53
CA ASN A 105 -26.28 -4.84 -6.23
C ASN A 105 -26.32 -5.53 -7.60
N LEU A 106 -25.25 -5.43 -8.39
CA LEU A 106 -25.13 -6.09 -9.70
C LEU A 106 -25.20 -7.62 -9.58
N LEU A 107 -24.53 -8.21 -8.60
CA LEU A 107 -24.57 -9.65 -8.37
C LEU A 107 -25.97 -10.15 -8.02
N LYS A 108 -26.73 -9.38 -7.23
CA LYS A 108 -28.13 -9.69 -6.92
C LYS A 108 -29.00 -9.67 -8.18
N LEU A 109 -28.84 -8.66 -9.04
CA LEU A 109 -29.59 -8.54 -10.28
C LEU A 109 -29.28 -9.68 -11.26
N LEU A 110 -28.00 -10.01 -11.45
CA LEU A 110 -27.59 -11.13 -12.31
C LEU A 110 -28.15 -12.46 -11.79
N LYS A 111 -28.10 -12.68 -10.47
CA LYS A 111 -28.68 -13.87 -9.84
C LYS A 111 -30.19 -13.98 -10.08
N GLN A 112 -30.93 -12.88 -10.03
CA GLN A 112 -32.38 -12.87 -10.32
C GLN A 112 -32.70 -13.28 -11.76
N GLN A 113 -31.77 -13.04 -12.70
CA GLN A 113 -31.89 -13.46 -14.10
C GLN A 113 -31.29 -14.84 -14.36
N ASN A 114 -30.93 -15.59 -13.32
CA ASN A 114 -30.22 -16.88 -13.42
C ASN A 114 -28.88 -16.81 -14.16
N ILE A 115 -28.23 -15.64 -14.15
CA ILE A 115 -26.90 -15.43 -14.73
C ILE A 115 -25.85 -15.67 -13.63
N VAL A 116 -24.97 -16.64 -13.85
CA VAL A 116 -23.85 -16.93 -12.96
C VAL A 116 -22.76 -15.88 -13.18
N ALA A 117 -22.49 -15.07 -12.16
CA ALA A 117 -21.44 -14.06 -12.16
C ALA A 117 -20.40 -14.38 -11.09
N LEU A 118 -19.13 -14.43 -11.49
CA LEU A 118 -18.01 -14.60 -10.58
C LEU A 118 -17.22 -13.28 -10.54
N PRO A 119 -17.26 -12.54 -9.42
CA PRO A 119 -16.35 -11.42 -9.23
C PRO A 119 -14.92 -11.90 -9.31
N TYR A 120 -14.12 -11.25 -10.16
CA TYR A 120 -12.72 -11.58 -10.34
C TYR A 120 -11.87 -10.37 -9.95
N LYS A 121 -11.02 -10.54 -8.92
CA LYS A 121 -10.13 -9.51 -8.32
C LYS A 121 -10.83 -8.45 -7.47
N GLY A 122 -10.06 -7.43 -7.06
CA GLY A 122 -10.57 -6.20 -6.46
C GLY A 122 -11.00 -6.38 -5.00
N PRO A 123 -12.07 -5.67 -4.56
CA PRO A 123 -12.57 -5.71 -3.18
C PRO A 123 -12.92 -7.12 -2.70
N VAL A 124 -13.32 -8.02 -3.61
CA VAL A 124 -13.64 -9.41 -3.27
C VAL A 124 -12.40 -10.19 -2.86
N LEU A 125 -11.22 -9.91 -3.45
CA LEU A 125 -9.97 -10.48 -2.96
C LEU A 125 -9.53 -9.82 -1.64
N ALA A 126 -9.86 -8.54 -1.41
CA ALA A 126 -9.51 -7.86 -0.17
C ALA A 126 -10.23 -8.43 1.07
N THR A 127 -11.36 -9.13 0.91
CA THR A 127 -12.03 -9.84 2.02
C THR A 127 -11.41 -11.20 2.34
N PHE A 128 -10.59 -11.74 1.44
CA PHE A 128 -9.76 -12.90 1.75
C PHE A 128 -8.45 -12.37 2.36
N ASN A 129 -8.38 -12.33 3.68
CA ASN A 129 -7.09 -12.15 4.37
C ASN A 129 -6.16 -13.30 3.94
N LEU A 130 -5.26 -13.02 2.99
CA LEU A 130 -4.06 -13.80 2.73
C LEU A 130 -2.91 -13.26 3.58
#